data_AF-A0A1M6MKC0-F1
#
_entry.id   AF-A0A1M6MKC0-F1
#
_cell.length_a   1.000
_cell.length_b   1.000
_cell.length_c   1.000
_cell.angle_alpha   90.00
_cell.angle_beta   90.00
_cell.angle_gamma   90.00
#
_symmetry.space_group_name_H-M   'P 1'
#
loop_
_entity.id
_entity.type
_entity.pdbx_description
1 polymer ?
#
loop_
_entity_poly.entity_id
_entity_poly.type
_entity_poly.pdbx_seq_one_letter_code
_entity_poly.pdbx_strand_id
1 'polypeptide(L)' 'MNNAQELKQDFDETFRRLKNHMEESFSMIENNPARRDEVIDLWKDYIQAFTTYAVQSSEQHNNRDIYKAITRALIFGK' A
#
# COMPACT_ATOMS: atom_id res chain seq x y z
N MET A 1 26.86 -5.11 -5.03
CA MET A 1 25.75 -5.36 -4.09
C MET A 1 24.51 -5.59 -4.93
N ASN A 2 23.66 -6.56 -4.58
CA ASN A 2 22.57 -6.99 -5.46
C ASN A 2 21.34 -6.13 -5.15
N ASN A 3 21.08 -5.12 -5.98
CA ASN A 3 20.03 -4.11 -5.78
C ASN A 3 18.65 -4.72 -5.48
N ALA A 4 18.37 -5.93 -5.95
CA ALA A 4 17.12 -6.65 -5.66
C ALA A 4 17.00 -7.11 -4.20
N GLN A 5 18.11 -7.43 -3.54
CA GLN A 5 18.12 -7.89 -2.15
C GLN A 5 17.92 -6.73 -1.17
N GLU A 6 18.52 -5.57 -1.47
CA GLU A 6 18.27 -4.32 -0.74
C GLU A 6 16.81 -3.90 -0.91
N LEU A 7 16.30 -3.90 -2.15
CA LEU A 7 14.89 -3.61 -2.42
C LEU A 7 13.94 -4.54 -1.67
N LYS A 8 14.29 -5.84 -1.57
CA LYS A 8 13.50 -6.80 -0.77
C LYS A 8 13.47 -6.40 0.72
N GLN A 9 14.60 -6.03 1.29
CA GLN A 9 14.68 -5.60 2.70
C GLN A 9 13.84 -4.34 2.94
N ASP A 10 13.85 -3.39 2.02
CA ASP A 10 13.03 -2.18 2.10
C ASP A 10 11.53 -2.50 2.01
N PHE A 11 11.15 -3.45 1.15
CA PHE A 11 9.77 -3.94 1.10
C PHE A 11 9.35 -4.62 2.41
N ASP A 12 10.22 -5.47 2.99
CA ASP A 12 9.95 -6.16 4.25
C ASP A 12 9.75 -5.16 5.40
N GLU A 13 10.59 -4.12 5.48
CA GLU A 13 10.48 -3.04 6.48
C GLU A 13 9.24 -2.18 6.27
N THR A 14 8.91 -1.84 5.02
CA THR A 14 7.69 -1.10 4.67
C THR A 14 6.45 -1.88 5.07
N PHE A 15 6.43 -3.18 4.79
CA PHE A 15 5.32 -4.05 5.15
C PHE A 15 5.17 -4.19 6.67
N ARG A 16 6.28 -4.23 7.41
CA ARG A 16 6.26 -4.21 8.88
C ARG A 16 5.59 -2.95 9.42
N ARG A 17 5.90 -1.78 8.87
CA ARG A 17 5.25 -0.51 9.25
C ARG A 17 3.77 -0.52 8.93
N LEU A 18 3.39 -1.05 7.77
CA LEU A 18 1.98 -1.16 7.37
C LEU A 18 1.17 -2.01 8.35
N LYS A 19 1.75 -3.12 8.84
CA LYS A 19 1.12 -3.93 9.90
C LYS A 19 0.92 -3.15 11.19
N ASN A 20 1.94 -2.40 11.63
CA ASN A 20 1.82 -1.59 12.84
C ASN A 20 0.70 -0.54 12.71
N HIS A 21 0.59 0.13 11.56
CA HIS A 21 -0.49 1.09 11.31
C HIS A 21 -1.87 0.45 11.27
N MET A 22 -1.97 -0.82 10.84
CA MET A 22 -3.22 -1.57 10.90
C MET A 22 -3.64 -1.81 12.36
N GLU A 23 -2.72 -2.24 13.23
CA GLU A 23 -3.00 -2.44 14.65
C GLU A 23 -3.35 -1.12 15.35
N GLU A 24 -2.64 -0.02 15.04
CA GLU A 24 -2.97 1.33 15.50
C GLU A 24 -4.38 1.76 15.06
N SER A 25 -4.75 1.46 13.82
CA SER A 25 -6.08 1.74 13.26
C SER A 25 -7.18 1.03 14.06
N PHE A 26 -7.00 -0.26 14.36
CA PHE A 26 -7.96 -1.01 15.18
C PHE A 26 -8.05 -0.44 16.60
N SER A 27 -6.91 -0.18 17.24
CA SER A 27 -6.87 0.45 18.56
C SER A 27 -7.58 1.81 18.59
N MET A 28 -7.41 2.64 17.56
CA MET A 28 -8.10 3.93 17.45
C MET A 28 -9.62 3.77 17.38
N ILE A 29 -10.11 2.77 16.65
CA ILE A 29 -11.54 2.49 16.50
C ILE A 29 -12.12 1.89 17.78
N GLU A 30 -11.40 0.97 18.43
CA GLU A 30 -11.82 0.37 19.70
C GLU A 30 -11.93 1.42 20.81
N ASN A 31 -10.96 2.33 20.90
CA ASN A 31 -10.96 3.41 21.88
C ASN A 31 -11.97 4.52 21.57
N ASN A 32 -12.29 4.76 20.30
CA ASN A 32 -13.29 5.73 19.88
C ASN A 32 -13.97 5.31 18.57
N PRO A 33 -15.11 4.62 18.64
CA PRO A 33 -15.83 4.12 17.46
C PRO A 33 -16.25 5.22 16.48
N ALA A 34 -16.40 6.48 16.93
CA ALA A 34 -16.73 7.60 16.05
C ALA A 34 -15.62 7.93 15.04
N ARG A 35 -14.38 7.46 15.26
CA ARG A 35 -13.25 7.61 14.33
C ARG A 35 -13.21 6.56 13.23
N ARG A 36 -14.15 5.61 13.20
CA ARG A 36 -14.15 4.53 12.23
C ARG A 36 -14.07 5.04 10.79
N ASP A 37 -14.91 5.98 10.43
CA ASP A 37 -14.98 6.47 9.06
C ASP A 37 -13.74 7.31 8.70
N GLU A 38 -13.21 8.09 9.65
CA GLU A 38 -11.93 8.81 9.51
C GLU A 38 -10.76 7.85 9.21
N VAL A 39 -10.64 6.76 9.98
CA VAL A 39 -9.60 5.75 9.77
C VAL A 39 -9.78 5.03 8.44
N ILE A 40 -11.01 4.67 8.08
CA ILE A 40 -11.30 4.03 6.79
C ILE A 40 -10.94 4.96 5.63
N ASP A 41 -11.27 6.24 5.72
CA ASP A 41 -10.98 7.21 4.67
C ASP A 41 -9.47 7.46 4.52
N LEU A 42 -8.71 7.46 5.63
CA LEU A 42 -7.24 7.48 5.58
C LEU A 42 -6.67 6.33 4.74
N TRP A 43 -7.16 5.10 4.97
CA TRP A 43 -6.73 3.93 4.20
C TRP A 43 -7.11 4.05 2.73
N LYS A 44 -8.33 4.52 2.42
CA LYS A 44 -8.77 4.73 1.02
C LYS A 44 -7.87 5.74 0.31
N ASP A 45 -7.56 6.87 0.94
CA ASP A 45 -6.76 7.95 0.36
C ASP A 45 -5.37 7.46 -0.02
N TYR A 46 -4.69 6.73 0.87
CA TYR A 46 -3.34 6.24 0.60
C TYR A 46 -3.31 5.06 -0.39
N ILE A 47 -4.31 4.17 -0.39
CA ILE A 47 -4.44 3.12 -1.42
C ILE A 47 -4.67 3.75 -2.79
N GLN A 48 -5.55 4.76 -2.88
CA GLN A 48 -5.81 5.48 -4.11
C GLN A 48 -4.57 6.23 -4.60
N ALA A 49 -3.87 6.94 -3.72
CA ALA A 49 -2.64 7.65 -4.04
C ALA A 49 -1.56 6.70 -4.60
N PHE A 50 -1.35 5.56 -3.95
CA PHE A 50 -0.40 4.55 -4.40
C PHE A 50 -0.78 3.95 -5.76
N THR A 51 -2.07 3.63 -5.95
CA THR A 51 -2.57 3.07 -7.21
C THR A 51 -2.39 4.07 -8.36
N THR A 52 -2.74 5.34 -8.14
CA THR A 52 -2.54 6.42 -9.11
C THR A 52 -1.06 6.58 -9.47
N TYR A 53 -0.17 6.56 -8.48
CA TYR A 53 1.27 6.61 -8.71
C TYR A 53 1.76 5.43 -9.56
N ALA A 54 1.31 4.20 -9.26
CA ALA A 54 1.67 3.02 -10.02
C ALA A 54 1.23 3.09 -11.50
N VAL A 55 0.04 3.65 -11.78
CA VAL A 55 -0.42 3.93 -13.16
C VAL A 55 0.59 4.85 -13.85
N GLN A 56 0.83 6.02 -13.25
CA GLN A 56 1.65 7.08 -13.85
C GLN A 56 3.08 6.60 -14.11
N SER A 57 3.70 5.91 -13.15
CA SER A 57 5.03 5.34 -13.33
C SER A 57 5.06 4.31 -14.47
N SER A 58 4.03 3.48 -14.61
CA SER A 58 4.00 2.49 -15.70
C SER A 58 3.89 3.12 -17.08
N GLU A 59 3.19 4.24 -17.20
CA GLU A 59 3.11 5.01 -18.42
C GLU A 59 4.46 5.66 -18.76
N GLN A 60 5.13 6.25 -17.75
CA GLN A 60 6.46 6.84 -17.90
C GLN A 60 7.52 5.81 -18.34
N HIS A 61 7.44 4.58 -17.84
CA HIS A 61 8.35 3.50 -18.20
C HIS A 61 7.90 2.69 -19.44
N ASN A 62 6.79 3.07 -20.08
CA ASN A 62 6.14 2.32 -21.17
C ASN A 62 5.96 0.82 -20.86
N ASN A 63 5.72 0.49 -19.59
CA ASN A 63 5.61 -0.88 -19.10
C ASN A 63 4.28 -1.08 -18.36
N ARG A 64 3.20 -1.07 -19.14
CA ARG A 64 1.83 -1.23 -18.65
C ARG A 64 1.58 -2.61 -18.02
N ASP A 65 2.39 -3.61 -18.36
CA ASP A 65 2.24 -4.97 -17.84
C ASP A 65 2.66 -5.07 -16.38
N ILE A 66 3.69 -4.32 -15.96
CA ILE A 66 4.08 -4.20 -14.55
C ILE A 66 2.96 -3.58 -13.72
N TYR A 67 2.33 -2.50 -14.20
CA TYR A 67 1.19 -1.93 -13.50
C TYR A 67 0.03 -2.92 -13.39
N LYS A 68 -0.35 -3.56 -14.50
CA LYS A 68 -1.42 -4.57 -14.48
C LYS A 68 -1.13 -5.69 -13.49
N ALA A 69 0.12 -6.16 -13.42
CA ALA A 69 0.53 -7.20 -12.49
C ALA A 69 0.43 -6.74 -11.02
N ILE A 70 0.98 -5.57 -10.70
CA ILE A 70 0.94 -4.98 -9.35
C ILE A 70 -0.50 -4.72 -8.91
N THR A 71 -1.30 -4.06 -9.74
CA THR A 71 -2.68 -3.68 -9.39
C THR A 71 -3.59 -4.90 -9.29
N ARG A 72 -3.38 -5.93 -10.12
CA ARG A 72 -4.09 -7.21 -9.98
C ARG A 72 -3.74 -7.90 -8.68
N ALA A 73 -2.45 -7.95 -8.30
CA ALA A 73 -2.02 -8.51 -7.04
C ALA A 73 -2.59 -7.75 -5.83
N LEU A 74 -2.67 -6.41 -5.90
CA LEU A 74 -3.27 -5.57 -4.86
C LEU A 74 -4.77 -5.80 -4.68
N ILE A 75 -5.52 -5.89 -5.78
CA ILE A 75 -6.99 -6.02 -5.73
C ILE A 75 -7.42 -7.46 -5.39
N PHE A 76 -6.71 -8.46 -5.92
CA PHE A 76 -7.17 -9.86 -5.88
C PHE A 76 -6.30 -10.78 -5.00
N GLY A 77 -5.16 -10.29 -4.50
CA GLY A 77 -4.23 -11.09 -3.71
C GLY A 77 -3.63 -12.29 -4.46
N LYS A 78 -3.64 -12.26 -5.81
CA LYS A 78 -3.18 -13.33 -6.70
C LYS A 78 -2.41 -12.77 -7.88
#